data_AF-A0A9E3ZVT9-F1
#
_entry.id   AF-A0A9E3ZVT9-F1
#
_cell.length_a   1.000
_cell.length_b   1.000
_cell.length_c   1.000
_cell.angle_alpha   90.00
_cell.angle_beta   90.00
_cell.angle_gamma   90.00
#
_symmetry.space_group_name_H-M   'P 1'
#
loop_
_entity.id
_entity.type
_entity.pdbx_description
1 polymer ?
#
loop_
_entity_poly.entity_id
_entity_poly.type
_entity_poly.pdbx_seq_one_letter_code
_entity_poly.pdbx_strand_id
1 'polypeptide(L)'
;FDLERMGELEIYTEHGPHTGYPTLQATAPQHPYVKPCWPPGHSIGYEHTFTHTVLDFLLALDAGSRARPDFQDGLANQRVLDAIERSHASRRWERV
;
A
#
# COMPACT_ATOMS: atom_id res chain seq x y z
N PHE A 1 -8.51 9.21 -1.87
CA PHE A 1 -7.45 8.62 -2.69
C PHE A 1 -7.62 9.16 -4.10
N ASP A 2 -6.61 9.86 -4.59
CA ASP A 2 -6.64 10.57 -5.87
C ASP A 2 -5.46 10.09 -6.73
N LEU A 3 -5.77 9.46 -7.86
CA LEU A 3 -4.76 8.93 -8.78
C LEU A 3 -4.02 10.05 -9.56
N GLU A 4 -4.60 11.25 -9.65
CA GLU A 4 -3.92 12.40 -10.25
C GLU A 4 -2.90 13.01 -9.28
N ARG A 5 -3.08 12.79 -7.97
CA ARG A 5 -2.24 13.32 -6.88
C ARG A 5 -1.76 12.22 -5.94
N MET A 6 -1.18 11.15 -6.50
CA MET A 6 -0.70 9.98 -5.72
C MET A 6 0.38 10.29 -4.67
N GLY A 7 1.08 11.42 -4.82
CA GLY A 7 2.03 11.90 -3.81
C GLY A 7 1.36 12.53 -2.59
N GLU A 8 0.05 12.71 -2.57
CA GLU A 8 -0.65 13.49 -1.56
C GLU A 8 -1.69 12.66 -0.80
N LEU A 9 -1.86 12.97 0.49
CA LEU A 9 -2.84 12.31 1.36
C LEU A 9 -3.69 13.36 2.07
N GLU A 10 -5.01 13.27 1.88
CA GLU A 10 -5.95 14.01 2.71
C GLU A 10 -6.29 13.17 3.95
N ILE A 11 -6.03 13.72 5.13
CA ILE A 11 -6.39 13.09 6.39
C ILE A 11 -7.40 13.94 7.12
N TYR A 12 -8.45 13.32 7.67
CA TYR A 12 -9.32 14.04 8.58
C TYR A 12 -8.62 14.22 9.92
N THR A 13 -8.59 15.44 10.45
CA THR A 13 -8.05 15.71 11.79
C THR A 13 -9.02 16.58 12.58
N GLU A 14 -9.16 16.28 13.87
CA GLU A 14 -9.94 17.08 14.83
C GLU A 14 -8.99 17.83 15.75
N HIS A 15 -8.69 19.09 15.40
CA HIS A 15 -7.81 19.98 16.17
C HIS A 15 -8.47 21.34 16.40
N GLY A 16 -9.59 21.34 17.11
CA GLY A 16 -10.33 22.56 17.46
C GLY A 16 -10.72 23.38 16.22
N PRO A 17 -10.35 24.66 16.12
CA PRO A 17 -10.69 25.50 14.95
C PRO A 17 -10.00 25.06 13.65
N HIS A 18 -9.00 24.18 13.71
CA HIS A 18 -8.31 23.62 12.54
C HIS A 18 -8.82 22.23 12.16
N THR A 19 -10.03 21.86 12.61
CA THR A 19 -10.69 20.62 12.23
C THR A 19 -11.03 20.62 10.74
N GLY A 20 -10.66 19.55 10.04
CA GLY A 20 -10.87 19.45 8.60
C GLY A 20 -10.01 18.38 7.94
N TYR A 21 -9.87 18.47 6.62
CA TYR A 21 -9.09 17.57 5.78
C TYR A 21 -7.82 18.26 5.27
N PRO A 22 -6.77 18.47 6.09
CA PRO A 22 -5.50 18.93 5.55
C PRO A 22 -4.92 17.93 4.55
N THR A 23 -4.35 18.47 3.47
CA THR A 23 -3.57 17.70 2.50
C THR A 23 -2.11 17.64 2.93
N LEU A 24 -1.55 16.43 2.99
CA LEU A 24 -0.16 16.17 3.35
C LEU A 24 0.62 15.66 2.14
N GLN A 25 1.83 16.18 1.96
CA GLN A 25 2.76 15.68 0.96
C GLN A 25 3.40 14.38 1.46
N ALA A 26 3.09 13.25 0.82
CA ALA A 26 3.56 11.92 1.14
C ALA A 26 4.92 11.58 0.50
N THR A 27 5.60 12.55 -0.11
CA THR A 27 6.95 12.39 -0.69
C THR A 27 8.08 13.01 0.16
N ALA A 28 7.89 13.21 1.47
CA ALA A 28 8.91 13.77 2.33
C ALA A 28 10.08 12.79 2.55
N PRO A 29 11.33 13.25 2.77
CA PRO A 29 12.52 12.37 2.76
C PRO A 29 12.54 11.23 3.78
N GLN A 30 11.77 11.36 4.85
CA GLN A 30 11.61 10.34 5.90
C GLN A 30 10.65 9.21 5.53
N HIS A 31 9.83 9.38 4.49
CA HIS A 31 8.86 8.36 4.10
C HIS A 31 9.54 7.16 3.42
N PRO A 32 8.99 5.94 3.55
CA PRO A 32 9.52 4.77 2.86
C PRO A 32 9.60 4.96 1.34
N TYR A 33 10.62 4.37 0.71
CA TYR A 33 10.81 4.32 -0.75
C TYR A 33 11.01 5.65 -1.51
N VAL A 34 10.95 6.81 -0.85
CA VAL A 34 11.09 8.12 -1.53
C VAL A 34 12.54 8.53 -1.76
N LYS A 35 13.48 8.05 -0.92
CA LYS A 35 14.91 8.39 -1.00
C LYS A 35 15.57 8.12 -2.37
N PRO A 36 15.31 6.98 -3.04
CA PRO A 36 15.86 6.71 -4.37
C PRO A 36 15.11 7.40 -5.52
N CYS A 37 14.01 8.11 -5.24
CA CYS A 37 13.15 8.74 -6.23
C CYS A 37 13.48 10.25 -6.38
N TRP A 38 12.47 11.08 -6.59
CA TRP A 38 12.58 12.52 -6.79
C TRP A 38 12.55 13.32 -5.47
N PRO A 39 13.04 14.57 -5.47
CA PRO A 39 12.90 15.47 -4.32
C PRO A 39 11.42 15.70 -3.93
N PRO A 40 11.14 16.10 -2.68
CA PRO A 40 9.77 16.32 -2.21
C PRO A 40 8.96 17.26 -3.12
N GLY A 41 7.69 16.93 -3.36
CA GLY A 41 6.79 17.69 -4.24
C GLY A 41 6.80 17.26 -5.70
N HIS A 42 7.70 16.37 -6.10
CA HIS A 42 7.66 15.73 -7.41
C HIS A 42 6.86 14.45 -7.32
N SER A 43 5.88 14.30 -8.22
CA SER A 43 4.98 13.15 -8.21
C SER A 43 5.73 11.84 -8.44
N ILE A 44 5.34 10.84 -7.66
CA ILE A 44 5.55 9.42 -7.95
C ILE A 44 4.20 8.82 -8.33
N GLY A 45 4.21 7.85 -9.23
CA GLY A 45 3.01 7.21 -9.77
C GLY A 45 2.88 5.74 -9.44
N TYR A 46 1.82 5.14 -9.97
CA TYR A 46 1.51 3.71 -9.85
C TYR A 46 2.68 2.81 -10.27
N GLU A 47 3.43 3.20 -11.30
CA GLU A 47 4.61 2.50 -11.81
C GLU A 47 5.73 2.34 -10.76
N HIS A 48 5.84 3.27 -9.81
CA HIS A 48 6.85 3.18 -8.76
C HIS A 48 6.56 2.02 -7.81
N THR A 49 5.29 1.62 -7.62
CA THR A 49 4.93 0.48 -6.76
C THR A 49 5.55 -0.83 -7.24
N PHE A 50 5.64 -1.04 -8.56
CA PHE A 50 6.29 -2.23 -9.14
C PHE A 50 7.80 -2.18 -8.96
N THR A 51 8.40 -1.02 -9.17
CA THR A 51 9.85 -0.82 -8.98
C THR A 51 10.23 -1.10 -7.52
N HIS A 52 9.45 -0.59 -6.56
CA HIS A 52 9.67 -0.85 -5.14
C HIS A 52 9.48 -2.33 -4.78
N THR A 53 8.50 -3.01 -5.40
CA THR A 53 8.29 -4.46 -5.19
C THR A 53 9.52 -5.28 -5.61
N VAL A 54 10.10 -4.96 -6.76
CA VAL A 54 11.32 -5.64 -7.24
C VAL A 54 12.51 -5.31 -6.35
N LEU A 55 12.64 -4.04 -5.92
CA LEU A 55 13.69 -3.62 -4.98
C LEU A 55 13.64 -4.44 -3.68
N ASP A 56 12.47 -4.55 -3.06
CA ASP A 56 12.31 -5.31 -1.81
C ASP A 56 12.63 -6.79 -1.98
N PHE A 57 12.22 -7.38 -3.11
CA PHE A 57 12.56 -8.76 -3.44
C PHE A 57 14.07 -8.97 -3.53
N LEU A 58 14.78 -8.10 -4.27
CA LEU A 58 16.23 -8.17 -4.44
C LEU A 58 16.98 -7.95 -3.12
N LEU A 59 16.54 -6.97 -2.31
CA LEU A 59 17.12 -6.72 -0.98
C LEU A 59 16.91 -7.91 -0.04
N ALA A 60 15.74 -8.55 -0.09
CA ALA A 60 15.48 -9.74 0.72
C ALA A 60 16.39 -10.91 0.33
N LEU A 61 16.61 -11.12 -0.98
CA LEU A 61 17.53 -12.13 -1.50
C LEU A 61 18.97 -11.88 -1.06
N ASP A 62 19.46 -10.64 -1.19
CA ASP A 62 20.81 -10.24 -0.76
C ASP A 62 21.02 -10.48 0.75
N ALA A 63 20.01 -10.12 1.56
CA ALA A 63 20.04 -10.32 3.00
C ALA A 63 19.84 -11.79 3.43
N GLY A 64 19.60 -12.73 2.51
CA GLY A 64 19.26 -14.13 2.83
C GLY A 64 17.97 -14.27 3.65
N SER A 65 17.09 -13.28 3.54
CA SER A 65 15.82 -13.21 4.26
C SER A 65 14.65 -13.58 3.35
N ARG A 66 13.46 -13.79 3.94
CA ARG A 66 12.28 -14.19 3.17
C ARG A 66 11.60 -12.95 2.58
N ALA A 67 11.56 -12.86 1.26
CA ALA A 67 10.81 -11.82 0.57
C ALA A 67 9.31 -11.88 0.93
N ARG A 68 8.66 -10.72 0.92
CA ARG A 68 7.22 -10.57 1.19
C ARG A 68 6.59 -9.63 0.15
N PRO A 69 5.34 -9.89 -0.28
CA PRO A 69 4.56 -11.10 -0.01
C PRO A 69 5.14 -12.34 -0.70
N ASP A 70 4.83 -13.52 -0.18
CA ASP A 70 5.16 -14.80 -0.83
C ASP A 70 3.95 -15.72 -1.01
N PHE A 71 4.19 -16.98 -1.38
CA PHE A 71 3.12 -17.94 -1.67
C PHE A 71 2.23 -18.27 -0.48
N GLN A 72 2.70 -18.18 0.77
CA GLN A 72 1.84 -18.36 1.94
C GLN A 72 0.88 -17.18 2.11
N ASP A 73 1.37 -15.96 1.88
CA ASP A 73 0.52 -14.76 1.87
C ASP A 73 -0.50 -14.83 0.71
N GLY A 74 -0.06 -15.30 -0.45
CA GLY A 74 -0.92 -15.58 -1.60
C GLY A 74 -2.00 -16.61 -1.31
N LEU A 75 -1.66 -17.72 -0.64
CA LEU A 75 -2.63 -18.73 -0.22
C LEU A 75 -3.64 -18.18 0.80
N ALA A 76 -3.18 -17.37 1.75
CA ALA A 76 -4.07 -16.72 2.70
C ALA A 76 -5.07 -15.80 1.99
N ASN A 77 -4.60 -15.01 1.02
CA ASN A 77 -5.48 -14.19 0.17
C ASN A 77 -6.48 -15.06 -0.62
N GLN A 78 -6.01 -16.16 -1.22
CA GLN A 78 -6.88 -17.05 -2.00
C GLN A 78 -7.99 -17.68 -1.14
N ARG A 79 -7.73 -18.00 0.13
CA ARG A 79 -8.77 -18.50 1.06
C ARG A 79 -9.86 -17.46 1.32
N VAL A 80 -9.50 -16.18 1.39
CA VAL A 80 -10.48 -15.09 1.49
C VAL A 80 -11.32 -15.02 0.22
N LEU A 81 -10.70 -15.07 -0.97
CA LEU A 81 -11.42 -15.06 -2.24
C LEU A 81 -12.39 -16.25 -2.36
N ASP A 82 -11.95 -17.44 -1.98
CA ASP A 82 -12.77 -18.66 -1.93
C ASP A 82 -13.93 -18.54 -0.93
N ALA A 83 -13.72 -17.94 0.24
CA ALA A 83 -14.79 -17.66 1.19
C ALA A 83 -15.82 -16.63 0.65
N ILE A 84 -15.38 -15.64 -0.12
CA ILE A 84 -16.26 -14.67 -0.79
C ILE A 84 -17.17 -15.40 -1.79
N GLU A 85 -16.61 -16.29 -2.61
CA GLU A 85 -17.38 -17.10 -3.57
C GLU A 85 -18.42 -17.98 -2.87
N ARG A 86 -18.03 -18.69 -1.80
CA ARG A 86 -18.97 -19.48 -0.99
C ARG A 86 -20.06 -18.62 -0.37
N SER A 87 -19.71 -17.45 0.15
CA SER A 87 -20.67 -16.54 0.79
C SER A 87 -21.71 -16.03 -0.22
N HIS A 88 -21.27 -15.71 -1.44
CA HIS A 88 -22.17 -15.32 -2.52
C HIS A 88 -23.19 -16.44 -2.83
N ALA A 89 -22.73 -17.69 -2.92
CA ALA A 89 -23.58 -18.84 -3.20
C ALA A 89 -24.52 -19.18 -2.03
N SER A 90 -24.02 -19.14 -0.79
CA SER A 90 -24.78 -19.54 0.41
C SER A 90 -25.67 -18.43 0.98
N ARG A 91 -25.45 -17.18 0.54
CA ARG A 91 -26.09 -15.95 1.07
C ARG A 91 -25.91 -15.78 2.57
N ARG A 92 -24.81 -16.32 3.11
CA ARG A 92 -24.47 -16.26 4.54
C ARG A 92 -22.99 -15.89 4.69
N TRP A 93 -22.63 -15.53 5.92
CA TRP A 93 -21.24 -15.37 6.30
C TRP A 93 -20.52 -16.72 6.26
N GLU A 94 -19.35 -16.76 5.62
CA GLU A 94 -18.49 -17.93 5.55
C GLU A 94 -17.20 -17.66 6.32
N ARG A 95 -16.68 -18.69 6.99
CA ARG A 95 -15.38 -18.62 7.65
C ARG A 95 -14.27 -18.74 6.61
N VAL A 96 -13.21 -17.95 6.80
CA VAL A 96 -11.93 -18.07 6.10
C VAL A 96 -11.04 -19.09 6.80
#